data_AF-A0A3P3QW18-F1
#
_entry.id   AF-A0A3P3QW18-F1
#
_cell.length_a   1.000
_cell.length_b   1.000
_cell.length_c   1.000
_cell.angle_alpha   90.00
_cell.angle_beta   90.00
_cell.angle_gamma   90.00
#
_symmetry.space_group_name_H-M   'P 1'
#
loop_
_entity.id
_entity.type
_entity.pdbx_description
1 polymer ?
#
loop_
_entity_poly.entity_id
_entity_poly.type
_entity_poly.pdbx_seq_one_letter_code
_entity_poly.pdbx_strand_id
1 'polypeptide(L)'
;MSELQVSTEVLRQEAEKTVTDIRKMKQVLDKQRAIIRRMGGYWQGEGYDTAIKTYMTLSNKSSEVLNRLEDIPTRLFDIAEVYEEMERVNQEIASDLPSSLLE
;
A
#
# COMPACT_ATOMS: atom_id res chain seq x y z
N MET A 1 -5.07 -10.36 31.14
CA MET A 1 -5.13 -9.34 30.06
C MET A 1 -4.42 -9.92 28.86
N SER A 2 -5.16 -10.23 27.80
CA SER A 2 -4.60 -10.56 26.49
C SER A 2 -4.22 -9.23 25.84
N GLU A 3 -2.97 -8.81 25.99
CA GLU A 3 -2.46 -7.71 25.14
C GLU A 3 -2.31 -8.28 23.73
N LEU A 4 -2.94 -7.62 22.75
CA LEU A 4 -2.70 -7.88 21.35
C LEU A 4 -1.18 -7.86 21.09
N GLN A 5 -0.60 -8.99 20.66
CA GLN A 5 0.80 -9.04 20.23
C GLN A 5 1.08 -8.16 19.00
N VAL A 6 0.02 -7.74 18.31
CA VAL A 6 0.05 -6.91 17.12
C VAL A 6 -0.82 -5.68 17.34
N SER A 7 -0.22 -4.49 17.32
CA SER A 7 -0.98 -3.25 17.40
C SER A 7 -1.73 -3.01 16.08
N THR A 8 -3.05 -3.25 16.10
CA THR A 8 -3.93 -3.10 14.91
C THR A 8 -3.98 -1.66 14.41
N GLU A 9 -3.88 -0.69 15.32
CA GLU A 9 -3.73 0.72 14.99
C GLU A 9 -2.46 1.00 14.18
N VAL A 10 -1.31 0.46 14.59
CA VAL A 10 -0.06 0.62 13.85
C VAL A 10 -0.14 -0.04 12.47
N LEU A 11 -0.80 -1.20 12.35
CA LEU A 11 -1.04 -1.84 11.06
C LEU A 11 -1.86 -0.96 10.11
N ARG A 12 -2.95 -0.35 10.61
CA ARG A 12 -3.77 0.57 9.81
C ARG A 12 -2.97 1.78 9.36
N GLN A 13 -2.24 2.43 10.28
CA GLN A 13 -1.45 3.61 9.96
C GLN A 13 -0.40 3.32 8.87
N GLU A 14 0.31 2.19 8.96
CA GLU A 14 1.29 1.81 7.94
C GLU A 14 0.63 1.40 6.62
N ALA A 15 -0.57 0.80 6.64
CA ALA A 15 -1.35 0.52 5.44
C ALA A 15 -1.76 1.82 4.72
N GLU A 16 -2.34 2.80 5.43
CA GLU A 16 -2.73 4.10 4.89
C GLU A 16 -1.55 4.87 4.30
N LYS A 17 -0.43 4.87 5.02
CA LYS A 17 0.82 5.48 4.56
C LYS A 17 1.33 4.82 3.29
N THR A 18 1.29 3.49 3.23
CA THR A 18 1.70 2.73 2.02
C THR A 18 0.80 3.05 0.82
N VAL A 19 -0.52 3.14 0.99
CA VAL A 19 -1.45 3.59 -0.07
C VAL A 19 -1.05 4.98 -0.57
N THR A 20 -0.80 5.89 0.37
CA THR A 20 -0.43 7.27 0.06
C THR A 20 0.88 7.35 -0.73
N ASP A 21 1.88 6.57 -0.35
CA ASP A 21 3.19 6.59 -1.01
C ASP A 21 3.14 5.93 -2.39
N ILE A 22 2.40 4.84 -2.57
CA ILE A 22 2.13 4.25 -3.90
C ILE A 22 1.48 5.28 -4.81
N ARG A 23 0.48 6.01 -4.32
CA ARG A 23 -0.21 7.05 -5.09
C ARG A 23 0.75 8.17 -5.51
N LYS A 24 1.61 8.64 -4.61
CA LYS A 24 2.63 9.65 -4.93
C LYS A 24 3.59 9.15 -6.01
N MET A 25 4.06 7.90 -5.90
CA MET A 25 4.97 7.31 -6.90
C MET A 25 4.32 7.23 -8.28
N LYS A 26 3.05 6.80 -8.37
CA LYS A 26 2.30 6.79 -9.64
C LYS A 26 2.18 8.19 -10.24
N GLN A 27 1.84 9.20 -9.43
CA GLN A 27 1.75 10.59 -9.89
C GLN A 27 3.09 11.13 -10.42
N VAL A 28 4.22 10.74 -9.81
CA VAL A 28 5.55 11.13 -10.31
C VAL A 28 5.83 10.50 -11.68
N LEU A 29 5.52 9.21 -11.87
CA LEU A 29 5.66 8.56 -13.18
C LEU A 29 4.80 9.23 -14.25
N ASP A 30 3.58 9.63 -13.93
CA ASP A 30 2.69 10.34 -14.85
C ASP A 30 3.23 11.72 -15.24
N LYS A 31 3.74 12.48 -14.27
CA LYS A 31 4.37 13.79 -14.51
C LYS A 31 5.58 13.64 -15.41
N GLN A 32 6.46 12.68 -15.14
CA GLN A 32 7.63 12.42 -15.98
C GLN A 32 7.25 12.01 -17.41
N ARG A 33 6.26 11.12 -17.58
CA ARG A 33 5.70 10.75 -18.90
C ARG A 33 5.19 11.97 -19.66
N ALA A 34 4.48 12.88 -18.98
CA ALA A 34 3.99 14.11 -19.59
C ALA A 34 5.12 15.04 -20.03
N ILE A 35 6.16 15.23 -19.20
CA ILE A 35 7.34 16.04 -19.54
C ILE A 35 8.04 15.48 -20.78
N ILE A 36 8.33 14.18 -20.77
CA ILE A 36 9.06 13.51 -21.85
C ILE A 36 8.31 13.59 -23.18
N ARG A 37 6.98 13.45 -23.17
CA ARG A 37 6.13 13.65 -24.36
C ARG A 37 6.22 15.07 -24.89
N ARG A 38 6.26 16.09 -24.02
CA ARG A 38 6.39 17.49 -24.43
C ARG A 38 7.76 17.81 -25.03
N MET A 39 8.81 17.12 -24.60
CA MET A 39 10.16 17.33 -25.15
C MET A 39 10.24 17.00 -26.65
N GLY A 40 9.32 16.20 -27.20
CA GLY A 40 9.38 15.73 -28.59
C GLY A 40 9.07 16.80 -29.62
N GLY A 41 8.48 17.91 -29.16
CA GLY A 41 8.34 19.11 -29.97
C GLY A 41 9.65 19.88 -30.15
N TYR A 42 10.65 19.66 -29.28
CA TYR A 42 11.90 20.44 -29.24
C TYR A 42 13.13 19.60 -29.59
N TRP A 43 13.12 18.30 -29.29
CA TRP A 43 14.23 17.40 -29.51
C TRP A 43 13.77 16.22 -30.35
N GLN A 44 14.38 16.04 -31.52
CA GLN A 44 14.05 14.98 -32.46
C GLN A 44 15.35 14.31 -32.94
N GLY A 45 15.30 13.01 -33.20
CA GLY A 45 16.42 12.22 -33.67
C GLY A 45 16.59 10.90 -32.92
N GLU A 46 17.39 9.99 -33.49
CA GLU A 46 17.51 8.60 -33.06
C GLU A 46 17.91 8.43 -31.58
N GLY A 47 18.80 9.29 -31.07
CA GLY A 47 19.20 9.28 -29.66
C GLY A 47 18.06 9.65 -28.71
N TYR A 48 17.22 10.62 -29.10
CA TYR A 48 16.04 11.00 -28.36
C TYR A 48 14.97 9.90 -28.39
N ASP A 49 14.71 9.33 -29.57
CA ASP A 49 13.75 8.24 -29.74
C ASP A 49 14.12 7.02 -28.90
N THR A 50 15.41 6.67 -28.89
CA THR A 50 15.95 5.57 -28.06
C THR A 50 15.77 5.85 -26.57
N ALA A 51 16.10 7.07 -26.12
CA ALA A 51 15.96 7.46 -24.72
C ALA A 51 14.49 7.43 -24.26
N ILE A 52 13.57 7.93 -25.08
CA ILE A 52 12.12 7.88 -24.81
C ILE A 52 11.64 6.46 -24.73
N LYS A 53 11.96 5.63 -25.72
CA LYS A 53 11.50 4.23 -25.75
C LYS A 53 11.97 3.49 -24.51
N THR A 54 13.23 3.71 -24.13
CA THR A 54 13.83 3.13 -22.92
C THR A 54 13.11 3.59 -21.66
N TYR A 55 12.91 4.91 -21.52
CA TYR A 55 12.20 5.48 -20.38
C TYR A 55 10.75 4.96 -20.29
N MET A 56 10.00 4.97 -21.40
CA MET A 56 8.60 4.52 -21.43
C MET A 56 8.50 3.04 -21.03
N THR A 57 9.43 2.21 -21.48
CA THR A 57 9.50 0.79 -21.09
C THR A 57 9.72 0.65 -19.58
N LEU A 58 10.67 1.40 -19.03
CA LEU A 58 10.95 1.38 -17.59
C LEU A 58 9.75 1.90 -16.78
N SER A 59 9.18 3.05 -17.17
CA SER A 59 8.03 3.67 -16.53
C SER A 59 6.81 2.73 -16.49
N ASN A 60 6.55 2.02 -17.60
CA ASN A 60 5.47 1.03 -17.64
C ASN A 60 5.72 -0.13 -16.67
N LYS A 61 6.94 -0.70 -16.65
CA LYS A 61 7.31 -1.74 -15.69
C LYS A 61 7.19 -1.28 -14.24
N SER A 62 7.65 -0.07 -13.93
CA SER A 62 7.47 0.53 -12.60
C SER A 62 5.99 0.68 -12.24
N SER A 63 5.16 1.11 -13.18
CA SER A 63 3.71 1.22 -12.96
C SER A 63 3.06 -0.13 -12.69
N GLU A 64 3.47 -1.20 -13.38
CA GLU A 64 2.98 -2.56 -13.14
C GLU A 64 3.36 -3.05 -11.73
N VAL A 65 4.59 -2.81 -11.30
CA VAL A 65 5.04 -3.15 -9.94
C VAL A 65 4.21 -2.39 -8.90
N LEU A 66 4.02 -1.08 -9.09
CA LEU A 66 3.20 -0.27 -8.19
C LEU A 66 1.75 -0.75 -8.12
N ASN A 67 1.17 -1.20 -9.23
CA ASN A 67 -0.19 -1.78 -9.24
C ASN A 67 -0.25 -3.07 -8.41
N ARG A 68 0.78 -3.93 -8.48
CA ARG A 68 0.83 -5.16 -7.65
C ARG A 68 1.02 -4.86 -6.17
N LEU A 69 1.70 -3.76 -5.84
CA LEU A 69 1.91 -3.34 -4.45
C LEU A 69 0.63 -2.79 -3.80
N GLU A 70 -0.38 -2.38 -4.57
CA GLU A 70 -1.66 -1.90 -4.01
C GLU A 70 -2.45 -2.97 -3.27
N ASP A 71 -2.18 -4.25 -3.52
CA ASP A 71 -2.83 -5.35 -2.80
C ASP A 71 -2.32 -5.50 -1.37
N ILE A 72 -1.12 -4.98 -1.05
CA ILE A 72 -0.49 -5.14 0.27
C ILE A 72 -1.23 -4.35 1.35
N PRO A 73 -1.55 -3.05 1.18
CA PRO A 73 -2.34 -2.32 2.16
C PRO A 73 -3.69 -2.96 2.48
N THR A 74 -4.41 -3.46 1.47
CA THR A 74 -5.69 -4.16 1.67
C THR A 74 -5.51 -5.35 2.60
N ARG A 75 -4.48 -6.18 2.38
CA ARG A 75 -4.17 -7.31 3.27
C ARG A 75 -3.83 -6.88 4.69
N LEU A 76 -3.15 -5.75 4.88
CA LEU A 76 -2.84 -5.23 6.21
C LEU A 76 -4.12 -4.77 6.94
N PHE A 77 -5.08 -4.19 6.23
CA PHE A 77 -6.40 -3.87 6.78
C PHE A 77 -7.18 -5.13 7.17
N ASP A 78 -7.22 -6.13 6.29
CA ASP A 78 -7.90 -7.41 6.55
C ASP A 78 -7.32 -8.08 7.80
N ILE A 79 -5.99 -8.08 7.95
CA ILE A 79 -5.33 -8.62 9.15
C ILE A 79 -5.76 -7.82 10.40
N ALA A 80 -5.71 -6.49 10.35
CA ALA A 80 -6.11 -5.66 11.48
C ALA A 80 -7.57 -5.93 11.91
N GLU A 81 -8.48 -6.09 10.96
CA GLU A 81 -9.89 -6.41 11.23
C GLU A 81 -10.06 -7.77 11.90
N VAL A 82 -9.35 -8.81 11.43
CA VAL A 82 -9.40 -10.16 12.04
C VAL A 82 -8.94 -10.14 13.50
N TYR A 83 -7.87 -9.39 13.81
CA TYR A 83 -7.37 -9.28 15.18
C TYR A 83 -8.35 -8.56 16.10
N GLU A 84 -9.01 -7.50 15.62
CA GLU A 84 -10.00 -6.76 16.41
C GLU A 84 -11.27 -7.58 16.67
N GLU A 85 -11.73 -8.32 15.67
CA GLU A 85 -12.88 -9.21 15.82
C GLU A 85 -12.59 -10.31 16.85
N MET A 86 -11.41 -10.93 16.77
CA MET A 86 -11.01 -11.96 17.72
C MET A 86 -10.93 -11.44 19.15
N GLU A 87 -10.40 -10.23 19.34
CA GLU A 87 -10.34 -9.60 20.66
C GLU A 87 -11.74 -9.29 21.21
N ARG A 88 -12.64 -8.78 20.37
CA ARG A 88 -14.04 -8.58 20.77
C ARG A 88 -14.69 -9.87 21.24
N VAL A 89 -14.56 -10.96 20.48
CA VAL A 89 -15.11 -12.27 20.85
C VAL A 89 -14.49 -12.79 22.15
N ASN A 90 -13.18 -12.63 22.33
CA ASN A 90 -12.51 -13.02 23.56
C ASN A 90 -13.01 -12.23 24.77
N GLN A 91 -13.29 -10.93 24.61
CA GLN A 91 -13.84 -10.09 25.68
C GLN A 91 -15.28 -10.48 26.04
N GLU A 92 -16.11 -10.81 25.04
CA GLU A 92 -17.46 -11.33 25.26
C GLU A 92 -17.41 -12.65 26.04
N ILE A 93 -16.60 -13.62 25.59
CA ILE A 93 -16.41 -14.90 26.28
C ILE A 93 -15.88 -14.69 27.70
N ALA A 94 -14.90 -13.80 27.88
CA ALA A 94 -14.34 -13.50 29.19
C ALA A 94 -15.37 -12.86 30.14
N SER A 95 -16.29 -12.04 29.60
CA SER A 95 -17.37 -11.43 30.37
C SER A 95 -18.46 -12.42 30.79
N ASP A 96 -18.66 -13.48 30.01
CA ASP A 96 -19.62 -14.56 30.28
C ASP A 96 -19.08 -15.64 31.23
N LEU A 97 -17.77 -15.64 31.52
CA LEU A 97 -17.17 -16.61 32.44
C LEU A 97 -17.56 -16.28 33.90
N PRO A 98 -18.04 -17.28 34.68
CA PRO A 98 -18.32 -17.10 36.10
C PRO A 98 -17.09 -16.57 36.85
N SER A 99 -17.30 -15.58 37.71
CA SER A 99 -16.25 -14.95 38.51
C SER A 99 -15.49 -15.91 39.42
N SER A 100 -16.02 -17.11 39.69
CA SER A 100 -15.35 -18.17 40.45
C SER A 100 -14.24 -18.91 39.70
N LEU A 101 -14.05 -18.67 38.39
CA LEU A 101 -12.98 -19.27 37.58
C LEU A 101 -11.80 -18.30 37.33
N LEU A 102 -11.88 -17.07 37.84
CA LEU A 102 -10.90 -16.00 37.61
C LEU A 102 -10.00 -15.73 38.84
N GLU A 103 -10.10 -16.54 39.90
CA GLU A 103 -9.19 -16.55 41.07
C GLU A 103 -8.02 -17.52 40.90
#